data_AF-A0A970A1V1-F1
#
_entry.id   AF-A0A970A1V1-F1
#
_cell.length_a   1.000
_cell.length_b   1.000
_cell.length_c   1.000
_cell.angle_alpha   90.00
_cell.angle_beta   90.00
_cell.angle_gamma   90.00
#
_symmetry.space_group_name_H-M   'P 1'
#
loop_
_entity.id
_entity.type
_entity.pdbx_description
1 polymer ?
#
loop_
_entity_poly.entity_id
_entity_poly.type
_entity_poly.pdbx_seq_one_letter_code
_entity_poly.pdbx_strand_id
1 'polypeptide(L)'
;MAPPEPFGQRHYMELLTEKEYLLAESEASDFLLSEFLMEHASSTEDVSSELIETVKTEIAATAAEIKAEKKAVLSSVKFRTEEAHGVMEFFFDKPVQILKRNTGISLLKLRFVPALEELAPEVTAQIEEKFNKVTFYYTDSYTELLLATDHKFGTPYTASKENEPFRLCVPFRLEEKGFPLVHGTRIQNGLVYYRDRTPSGNGMSDIHILKIDPFADNLDLIPSLGQGGISKRETLSSMSKRYKALAGINGAYFAANGSPIGTLIINKKLLSSSLYKRSVFGITEDGILAFGNPDFSGTLKAGSLSIEIDAVNQPLSDNSLVVYTPEYVNNTAADPPELTAVLVKGKIVGIYQNDALIPPDGVAVSATGEKAALLSKLSLGQSVKLDYSIQKPWNNIKHAICGGPRLLADGQISINGQEEKFHYSIVKGRHPRTAVGATFDGDLLFVVVDGRSARSKGMTLQELAAYLQKLGVRHAINLDGGGSTSMVINDKTVNIPSDGRERRISNGILITAR
;
A
#
# COMPACT_ATOMS: atom_id res chain seq x y z
N MET A 1 -9.39 -4.34 29.36
CA MET A 1 -9.05 -4.83 28.02
C MET A 1 -8.16 -3.78 27.38
N ALA A 2 -6.91 -4.13 27.09
CA ALA A 2 -6.02 -3.23 26.34
C ALA A 2 -6.64 -2.95 24.96
N PRO A 3 -6.48 -1.75 24.39
CA PRO A 3 -6.95 -1.49 23.03
C PRO A 3 -6.31 -2.50 22.07
N PRO A 4 -7.06 -3.02 21.08
CA PRO A 4 -6.44 -3.81 20.02
C PRO A 4 -5.35 -2.96 19.37
N GLU A 5 -4.12 -3.50 19.28
CA GLU A 5 -3.01 -2.79 18.64
C GLU A 5 -3.46 -2.35 17.23
N PRO A 6 -3.25 -1.07 16.84
CA PRO A 6 -3.33 -0.68 15.44
C PRO A 6 -2.43 -1.63 14.64
N PHE A 7 -2.76 -1.88 13.36
CA PHE A 7 -2.04 -2.85 12.50
C PHE A 7 -0.57 -2.56 12.72
N GLY A 8 0.18 -3.54 13.22
CA GLY A 8 1.43 -3.30 13.95
C GLY A 8 2.18 -2.10 13.40
N GLN A 9 2.44 -1.11 14.26
CA GLN A 9 3.46 -0.10 14.04
C GLN A 9 4.81 -0.84 13.93
N ARG A 10 4.98 -1.54 12.81
CA ARG A 10 6.23 -2.17 12.43
C ARG A 10 7.05 -1.03 11.86
N HIS A 11 8.09 -0.65 12.59
CA HIS A 11 9.15 0.20 12.07
C HIS A 11 9.60 -0.41 10.75
N TYR A 12 9.30 0.23 9.62
CA TYR A 12 10.14 0.05 8.45
C TYR A 12 11.22 1.10 8.67
N MET A 13 12.39 0.59 9.05
CA MET A 13 13.58 1.42 9.12
C MET A 13 13.90 1.96 7.74
N GLU A 14 14.51 3.15 7.72
CA GLU A 14 14.91 3.95 6.57
C GLU A 14 15.19 3.15 5.31
N LEU A 15 14.19 3.09 4.43
CA LEU A 15 14.30 2.38 3.17
C LEU A 15 15.14 3.24 2.22
N LEU A 16 16.42 2.89 2.07
CA LEU A 16 17.00 2.99 0.73
C LEU A 16 16.34 1.88 -0.09
N THR A 17 15.80 2.23 -1.23
CA THR A 17 15.30 1.27 -2.23
C THR A 17 16.44 0.32 -2.66
N GLU A 18 16.11 -0.89 -3.15
CA GLU A 18 17.13 -1.81 -3.72
C GLU A 18 18.00 -1.08 -4.76
N LYS A 19 17.40 -0.13 -5.48
CA LYS A 19 18.06 0.72 -6.48
C LYS A 19 19.08 1.68 -5.87
N GLU A 20 18.73 2.41 -4.80
CA GLU A 20 19.67 3.30 -4.10
C GLU A 20 20.83 2.51 -3.48
N TYR A 21 20.57 1.30 -2.98
CA TYR A 21 21.61 0.42 -2.48
C TYR A 21 22.53 -0.15 -3.58
N LEU A 22 21.97 -0.61 -4.70
CA LEU A 22 22.74 -1.10 -5.85
C LEU A 22 23.60 0.02 -6.47
N LEU A 23 23.10 1.25 -6.49
CA LEU A 23 23.87 2.44 -6.89
C LEU A 23 25.02 2.71 -5.91
N ALA A 24 24.79 2.54 -4.60
CA ALA A 24 25.81 2.68 -3.57
C ALA A 24 26.90 1.58 -3.63
N GLU A 25 26.58 0.36 -4.04
CA GLU A 25 27.55 -0.74 -4.11
C GLU A 25 28.38 -0.79 -5.40
N SER A 26 27.81 -0.41 -6.54
CA SER A 26 28.33 -0.83 -7.85
C SER A 26 29.47 0.01 -8.44
N GLU A 27 30.10 0.93 -7.70
CA GLU A 27 30.88 2.03 -8.32
C GLU A 27 30.06 2.63 -9.47
N ALA A 28 28.87 3.15 -9.16
CA ALA A 28 27.81 3.52 -10.10
C ALA A 28 28.33 3.87 -11.51
N SER A 29 28.11 2.97 -12.48
CA SER A 29 28.35 3.36 -13.88
C SER A 29 27.47 4.58 -14.19
N ASP A 30 28.02 5.56 -14.91
CA ASP A 30 27.31 6.81 -15.26
C ASP A 30 25.92 6.57 -15.86
N PHE A 31 25.73 5.41 -16.50
CA PHE A 31 24.48 4.96 -17.08
C PHE A 31 23.37 4.72 -16.04
N LEU A 32 23.62 3.91 -14.99
CA LEU A 32 22.61 3.59 -13.96
C LEU A 32 22.20 4.82 -13.14
N LEU A 33 23.17 5.70 -12.90
CA LEU A 33 22.93 6.97 -12.23
C LEU A 33 22.08 7.91 -13.09
N SER A 34 22.36 7.97 -14.40
CA SER A 34 21.57 8.79 -15.32
C SER A 34 20.12 8.31 -15.43
N GLU A 35 19.89 6.98 -15.41
CA GLU A 35 18.55 6.39 -15.41
C GLU A 35 17.78 6.69 -14.11
N PHE A 36 18.46 6.59 -12.96
CA PHE A 36 17.89 6.97 -11.66
C PHE A 36 17.49 8.45 -11.61
N LEU A 37 18.37 9.35 -12.07
CA LEU A 37 18.09 10.78 -12.10
C LEU A 37 16.95 11.13 -13.07
N MET A 38 16.88 10.47 -14.24
CA MET A 38 15.80 10.69 -15.19
C MET A 38 14.43 10.19 -14.69
N GLU A 39 14.40 9.15 -13.86
CA GLU A 39 13.15 8.68 -13.22
C GLU A 39 12.62 9.64 -12.15
N HIS A 40 13.50 10.44 -11.53
CA HIS A 40 13.16 11.33 -10.41
C HIS A 40 13.11 12.81 -10.80
N ALA A 41 13.59 13.16 -12.00
CA ALA A 41 13.51 14.52 -12.55
C ALA A 41 12.13 14.78 -13.16
N SER A 42 11.56 15.96 -12.90
CA SER A 42 10.31 16.42 -13.52
C SER A 42 10.43 16.71 -15.02
N SER A 43 11.65 16.89 -15.54
CA SER A 43 11.97 17.08 -16.95
C SER A 43 13.44 16.75 -17.24
N THR A 44 13.78 16.52 -18.51
CA THR A 44 15.18 16.26 -18.94
C THR A 44 16.11 17.47 -18.83
N GLU A 45 15.56 18.68 -18.64
CA GLU A 45 16.33 19.91 -18.44
C GLU A 45 16.75 20.13 -16.97
N ASP A 46 16.19 19.36 -16.03
CA ASP A 46 16.46 19.49 -14.58
C ASP A 46 17.73 18.74 -14.12
N VAL A 47 18.39 17.97 -14.99
CA VAL A 47 19.57 17.16 -14.64
C VAL A 47 20.86 17.88 -15.06
N SER A 48 21.34 18.80 -14.22
CA SER A 48 22.63 19.49 -14.44
C SER A 48 23.81 18.59 -14.08
N SER A 49 24.99 18.86 -14.65
CA SER A 49 26.24 18.17 -14.28
C SER A 49 26.57 18.31 -12.78
N GLU A 50 26.21 19.45 -12.19
CA GLU A 50 26.40 19.75 -10.77
C GLU A 50 25.45 18.93 -9.87
N LEU A 51 24.20 18.71 -10.32
CA LEU A 51 23.26 17.82 -9.64
C LEU A 51 23.72 16.36 -9.70
N ILE A 52 24.23 15.91 -10.85
CA ILE A 52 24.80 14.56 -11.02
C ILE A 52 25.95 14.35 -10.03
N GLU A 53 26.88 15.31 -9.94
CA GLU A 53 28.05 15.22 -9.05
C GLU A 53 27.67 15.29 -7.57
N THR A 54 26.66 16.09 -7.22
CA THR A 54 26.08 16.13 -5.87
C THR A 54 25.47 14.77 -5.50
N VAL A 55 24.65 14.18 -6.38
CA VAL A 55 24.02 12.88 -6.13
C VAL A 55 25.06 11.74 -6.09
N LYS A 56 26.12 11.79 -6.90
CA LYS A 56 27.26 10.86 -6.77
C LYS A 56 27.92 10.94 -5.41
N THR A 57 28.12 12.16 -4.91
CA THR A 57 28.77 12.40 -3.61
C THR A 57 27.89 11.90 -2.47
N GLU A 58 26.58 12.12 -2.54
CA GLU A 58 25.61 11.59 -1.58
C GLU A 58 25.55 10.05 -1.62
N ILE A 59 25.47 9.44 -2.80
CA ILE A 59 25.48 7.97 -2.95
C ILE A 59 26.78 7.37 -2.40
N ALA A 60 27.93 7.99 -2.68
CA ALA A 60 29.21 7.53 -2.16
C ALA A 60 29.33 7.69 -0.64
N ALA A 61 28.78 8.77 -0.08
CA ALA A 61 28.70 8.97 1.36
C ALA A 61 27.79 7.93 2.03
N THR A 62 26.61 7.68 1.47
CA THR A 62 25.68 6.63 1.92
C THR A 62 26.31 5.25 1.82
N ALA A 63 27.01 4.95 0.72
CA ALA A 63 27.76 3.69 0.56
C ALA A 63 28.85 3.53 1.63
N ALA A 64 29.57 4.61 1.96
CA ALA A 64 30.59 4.61 2.99
C ALA A 64 29.99 4.45 4.39
N GLU A 65 28.85 5.08 4.67
CA GLU A 65 28.09 4.90 5.92
C GLU A 65 27.59 3.46 6.07
N ILE A 66 27.03 2.87 5.02
CA ILE A 66 26.59 1.46 4.99
C ILE A 66 27.77 0.52 5.27
N LYS A 67 28.93 0.76 4.63
CA LYS A 67 30.15 -0.04 4.85
C LYS A 67 30.74 0.15 6.25
N ALA A 68 30.58 1.33 6.83
CA ALA A 68 31.02 1.65 8.18
C ALA A 68 30.05 1.15 9.26
N GLU A 69 28.79 0.85 8.88
CA GLU A 69 27.79 0.32 9.80
C GLU A 69 28.22 -1.07 10.27
N LYS A 70 28.21 -1.27 11.59
CA LYS A 70 28.62 -2.55 12.17
C LYS A 70 27.71 -3.66 11.66
N LYS A 71 28.31 -4.79 11.27
CA LYS A 71 27.57 -5.99 10.87
C LYS A 71 26.54 -6.39 11.94
N ALA A 72 25.38 -6.86 11.50
CA ALA A 72 24.32 -7.31 12.39
C ALA A 72 24.51 -8.76 12.81
N VAL A 73 24.13 -9.07 14.04
CA VAL A 73 24.26 -10.41 14.62
C VAL A 73 22.90 -11.08 14.55
N LEU A 74 22.81 -12.20 13.81
CA LEU A 74 21.66 -13.09 13.92
C LEU A 74 21.79 -13.92 15.21
N SER A 75 21.15 -13.44 16.27
CA SER A 75 21.21 -14.04 17.60
C SER A 75 20.61 -15.45 17.68
N SER A 76 19.53 -15.72 16.95
CA SER A 76 18.92 -17.06 16.90
C SER A 76 17.94 -17.20 15.73
N VAL A 77 17.65 -18.46 15.38
CA VAL A 77 16.54 -18.83 14.51
C VAL A 77 15.58 -19.75 15.27
N LYS A 78 14.29 -19.52 15.14
CA LYS A 78 13.24 -20.38 15.69
C LYS A 78 12.28 -20.81 14.61
N PHE A 79 11.68 -21.97 14.82
CA PHE A 79 10.62 -22.48 13.96
C PHE A 79 9.37 -22.66 14.81
N ARG A 80 8.24 -22.21 14.27
CA ARG A 80 6.92 -22.41 14.84
C ARG A 80 5.94 -22.79 13.75
N THR A 81 4.80 -23.32 14.13
CA THR A 81 3.74 -23.72 13.20
C THR A 81 2.53 -22.82 13.39
N GLU A 82 1.96 -22.34 12.28
CA GLU A 82 0.69 -21.63 12.20
C GLU A 82 -0.22 -22.35 11.20
N GLU A 83 -1.21 -23.10 11.69
CA GLU A 83 -2.09 -23.90 10.85
C GLU A 83 -1.34 -24.83 9.87
N ALA A 84 -1.39 -24.56 8.56
CA ALA A 84 -0.73 -25.35 7.51
C ALA A 84 0.68 -24.85 7.16
N HIS A 85 1.17 -23.84 7.88
CA HIS A 85 2.42 -23.15 7.60
C HIS A 85 3.42 -23.33 8.73
N GLY A 86 4.69 -23.50 8.36
CA GLY A 86 5.82 -23.26 9.23
C GLY A 86 6.20 -21.78 9.14
N VAL A 87 6.69 -21.21 10.22
CA VAL A 87 7.26 -19.87 10.24
C VAL A 87 8.66 -19.97 10.80
N MET A 88 9.64 -19.61 9.98
CA MET A 88 11.02 -19.42 10.41
C MET A 88 11.20 -17.98 10.90
N GLU A 89 11.63 -17.82 12.14
CA GLU A 89 11.82 -16.54 12.81
C GLU A 89 13.30 -16.28 13.03
N PHE A 90 13.83 -15.25 12.38
CA PHE A 90 15.18 -14.73 12.57
C PHE A 90 15.15 -13.62 13.63
N PHE A 91 16.03 -13.69 14.63
CA PHE A 91 16.17 -12.68 15.68
C PHE A 91 17.51 -11.96 15.54
N PHE A 92 17.48 -10.67 15.31
CA PHE A 92 18.67 -9.83 15.13
C PHE A 92 18.88 -8.93 16.34
N ASP A 93 20.14 -8.63 16.63
CA ASP A 93 20.56 -7.69 17.68
C ASP A 93 20.15 -6.24 17.40
N LYS A 94 20.01 -5.89 16.12
CA LYS A 94 19.58 -4.57 15.64
C LYS A 94 18.69 -4.69 14.40
N PRO A 95 18.00 -3.62 13.99
CA PRO A 95 17.20 -3.63 12.78
C PRO A 95 17.99 -3.96 11.50
N VAL A 96 17.40 -4.74 10.60
CA VAL A 96 18.01 -5.12 9.32
C VAL A 96 17.01 -4.88 8.18
N GLN A 97 17.46 -4.21 7.12
CA GLN A 97 16.71 -3.99 5.89
C GLN A 97 16.74 -5.24 5.00
N ILE A 98 15.63 -5.51 4.30
CA ILE A 98 15.46 -6.67 3.43
C ILE A 98 15.19 -6.19 2.00
N LEU A 99 16.23 -6.17 1.16
CA LEU A 99 16.21 -5.45 -0.12
C LEU A 99 15.71 -6.24 -1.33
N LYS A 100 15.58 -7.57 -1.24
CA LYS A 100 15.11 -8.39 -2.37
C LYS A 100 14.20 -9.49 -1.89
N ARG A 101 13.07 -9.71 -2.59
CA ARG A 101 12.16 -10.83 -2.34
C ARG A 101 11.69 -11.47 -3.65
N ASN A 102 12.12 -12.72 -3.80
CA ASN A 102 11.56 -13.81 -4.60
C ASN A 102 11.94 -13.90 -6.10
N THR A 103 12.46 -15.08 -6.49
CA THR A 103 12.38 -15.59 -7.87
C THR A 103 11.99 -17.06 -7.80
N GLY A 104 10.68 -17.32 -7.84
CA GLY A 104 10.11 -18.66 -7.84
C GLY A 104 9.50 -19.04 -6.50
N ILE A 105 8.27 -19.51 -6.54
CA ILE A 105 7.46 -19.95 -5.40
C ILE A 105 8.23 -20.81 -4.36
N SER A 106 9.17 -21.63 -4.81
CA SER A 106 9.98 -22.56 -4.00
C SER A 106 11.38 -22.05 -3.64
N LEU A 107 11.77 -20.86 -4.09
CA LEU A 107 13.11 -20.30 -3.90
C LEU A 107 13.03 -18.87 -3.35
N LEU A 108 13.43 -18.71 -2.10
CA LEU A 108 13.48 -17.41 -1.44
C LEU A 108 14.91 -16.88 -1.44
N LYS A 109 15.09 -15.70 -2.02
CA LYS A 109 16.31 -14.90 -1.90
C LYS A 109 16.02 -13.69 -1.02
N LEU A 110 16.82 -13.50 0.03
CA LEU A 110 16.80 -12.36 0.94
C LEU A 110 18.16 -11.68 0.93
N ARG A 111 18.17 -10.35 0.96
CA ARG A 111 19.38 -9.55 1.13
C ARG A 111 19.25 -8.70 2.39
N PHE A 112 20.18 -8.88 3.32
CA PHE A 112 20.23 -8.23 4.63
C PHE A 112 21.21 -7.06 4.61
N VAL A 113 20.75 -5.88 5.05
CA VAL A 113 21.58 -4.67 5.21
C VAL A 113 21.30 -4.03 6.59
N PRO A 114 22.31 -3.75 7.43
CA PRO A 114 23.74 -3.98 7.20
C PRO A 114 24.08 -5.48 7.06
N ALA A 115 25.27 -5.80 6.52
CA ALA A 115 25.74 -7.18 6.38
C ALA A 115 25.66 -7.93 7.71
N LEU A 116 25.40 -9.24 7.66
CA LEU A 116 25.39 -10.08 8.85
C LEU A 116 26.81 -10.53 9.19
N GLU A 117 27.09 -10.72 10.47
CA GLU A 117 28.22 -11.54 10.90
C GLU A 117 28.04 -12.99 10.42
N GLU A 118 29.14 -13.71 10.24
CA GLU A 118 29.10 -15.10 9.84
C GLU A 118 28.35 -15.93 10.88
N LEU A 119 27.45 -16.78 10.41
CA LEU A 119 26.54 -17.51 11.30
C LEU A 119 27.27 -18.61 12.04
N ALA A 120 26.90 -18.78 13.31
CA ALA A 120 27.34 -19.95 14.07
C ALA A 120 26.90 -21.24 13.34
N PRO A 121 27.78 -22.26 13.20
CA PRO A 121 27.46 -23.48 12.45
C PRO A 121 26.17 -24.17 12.90
N GLU A 122 25.82 -24.07 14.18
CA GLU A 122 24.61 -24.66 14.75
C GLU A 122 23.34 -23.99 14.21
N VAL A 123 23.37 -22.67 13.99
CA VAL A 123 22.25 -21.91 13.42
C VAL A 123 22.08 -22.27 11.95
N THR A 124 23.18 -22.36 11.20
CA THR A 124 23.14 -22.78 9.79
C THR A 124 22.58 -24.19 9.65
N ALA A 125 23.06 -25.14 10.46
CA ALA A 125 22.57 -26.53 10.47
C ALA A 125 21.06 -26.62 10.80
N GLN A 126 20.57 -25.77 11.72
CA GLN A 126 19.15 -25.72 12.07
C GLN A 126 18.26 -25.29 10.88
N ILE A 127 18.75 -24.38 10.03
CA ILE A 127 18.05 -23.93 8.82
C ILE A 127 18.13 -25.03 7.74
N GLU A 128 19.30 -25.64 7.56
CA GLU A 128 19.53 -26.72 6.59
C GLU A 128 18.67 -27.96 6.86
N GLU A 129 18.27 -28.22 8.11
CA GLU A 129 17.34 -29.29 8.44
C GLU A 129 15.94 -29.10 7.83
N LYS A 130 15.55 -27.85 7.51
CA LYS A 130 14.20 -27.51 7.03
C LYS A 130 14.10 -27.23 5.54
N PHE A 131 15.22 -26.98 4.86
CA PHE A 131 15.23 -26.48 3.49
C PHE A 131 16.21 -27.27 2.62
N ASN A 132 15.78 -27.58 1.40
CA ASN A 132 16.53 -28.38 0.43
C ASN A 132 17.88 -27.76 0.06
N LYS A 133 17.95 -26.43 0.11
CA LYS A 133 19.17 -25.67 -0.15
C LYS A 133 19.17 -24.44 0.74
N VAL A 134 20.30 -24.20 1.39
CA VAL A 134 20.59 -22.98 2.15
C VAL A 134 21.93 -22.48 1.64
N THR A 135 22.04 -21.20 1.31
CA THR A 135 23.31 -20.59 0.92
C THR A 135 23.37 -19.18 1.46
N PHE A 136 24.43 -18.89 2.21
CA PHE A 136 24.76 -17.54 2.63
C PHE A 136 25.93 -17.03 1.78
N TYR A 137 25.80 -15.82 1.26
CA TYR A 137 26.87 -15.08 0.61
C TYR A 137 27.12 -13.80 1.39
N TYR A 138 28.26 -13.74 2.07
CA TYR A 138 28.65 -12.60 2.89
C TYR A 138 29.52 -11.64 2.09
N THR A 139 29.19 -10.36 2.19
CA THR A 139 30.04 -9.26 1.73
C THR A 139 30.31 -8.32 2.89
N ASP A 140 31.01 -7.22 2.64
CA ASP A 140 31.19 -6.17 3.63
C ASP A 140 29.95 -5.26 3.77
N SER A 141 29.10 -5.20 2.74
CA SER A 141 27.97 -4.25 2.70
C SER A 141 26.61 -4.94 2.93
N TYR A 142 26.44 -6.19 2.48
CA TYR A 142 25.26 -7.03 2.71
C TYR A 142 25.59 -8.50 2.95
N THR A 143 24.59 -9.23 3.46
CA THR A 143 24.56 -10.70 3.38
C THR A 143 23.36 -11.14 2.57
N GLU A 144 23.57 -12.07 1.65
CA GLU A 144 22.51 -12.66 0.85
C GLU A 144 22.24 -14.10 1.31
N LEU A 145 20.97 -14.42 1.55
CA LEU A 145 20.48 -15.74 1.90
C LEU A 145 19.61 -16.28 0.78
N LEU A 146 19.97 -17.45 0.28
CA LEU A 146 19.18 -18.23 -0.66
C LEU A 146 18.64 -19.48 0.05
N LEU A 147 17.33 -19.67 -0.01
CA LEU A 147 16.63 -20.83 0.52
C LEU A 147 15.83 -21.50 -0.60
N ALA A 148 15.83 -22.84 -0.62
CA ALA A 148 14.94 -23.61 -1.47
C ALA A 148 14.11 -24.59 -0.63
N THR A 149 12.84 -24.76 -1.00
CA THR A 149 11.91 -25.72 -0.37
C THR A 149 11.20 -26.54 -1.45
N ASP A 150 10.70 -27.72 -1.11
CA ASP A 150 9.83 -28.50 -2.00
C ASP A 150 8.46 -27.85 -2.22
N HIS A 151 8.08 -26.91 -1.35
CA HIS A 151 6.77 -26.27 -1.37
C HIS A 151 6.85 -24.78 -1.72
N LYS A 152 6.15 -23.92 -0.97
CA LYS A 152 6.07 -22.48 -1.20
C LYS A 152 6.65 -21.71 -0.02
N PHE A 153 7.41 -20.66 -0.29
CA PHE A 153 7.62 -19.59 0.68
C PHE A 153 6.43 -18.63 0.65
N GLY A 154 5.96 -18.23 1.81
CA GLY A 154 5.06 -17.10 1.97
C GLY A 154 5.82 -15.78 2.00
N THR A 155 5.10 -14.66 1.96
CA THR A 155 5.71 -13.33 2.00
C THR A 155 6.38 -13.10 3.36
N PRO A 156 7.71 -12.85 3.40
CA PRO A 156 8.39 -12.53 4.64
C PRO A 156 7.81 -11.26 5.29
N TYR A 157 7.88 -11.14 6.60
CA TYR A 157 7.35 -9.99 7.32
C TYR A 157 8.15 -9.75 8.59
N THR A 158 8.28 -8.50 9.02
CA THR A 158 8.85 -8.18 10.32
C THR A 158 7.79 -8.32 11.41
N ALA A 159 8.17 -8.70 12.63
CA ALA A 159 7.21 -8.94 13.73
C ALA A 159 7.67 -8.38 15.07
N SER A 160 8.54 -7.36 15.08
CA SER A 160 9.03 -6.73 16.30
C SER A 160 8.04 -5.73 16.88
N LYS A 161 7.88 -5.75 18.20
CA LYS A 161 7.25 -4.67 18.96
C LYS A 161 8.29 -3.61 19.37
N GLU A 162 7.80 -2.45 19.79
CA GLU A 162 8.62 -1.41 20.41
C GLU A 162 9.32 -1.99 21.65
N ASN A 163 10.66 -2.00 21.65
CA ASN A 163 11.54 -2.63 22.65
C ASN A 163 11.77 -4.15 22.57
N GLU A 164 11.37 -4.82 21.48
CA GLU A 164 11.77 -6.22 21.21
C GLU A 164 12.90 -6.29 20.17
N PRO A 165 13.75 -7.35 20.20
CA PRO A 165 14.75 -7.59 19.17
C PRO A 165 14.14 -7.58 17.77
N PHE A 166 14.92 -7.14 16.76
CA PHE A 166 14.42 -7.12 15.40
C PHE A 166 14.15 -8.54 14.92
N ARG A 167 12.93 -8.82 14.44
CA ARG A 167 12.45 -10.16 14.12
C ARG A 167 11.92 -10.18 12.70
N LEU A 168 12.56 -10.99 11.85
CA LEU A 168 12.06 -11.32 10.51
C LEU A 168 11.41 -12.71 10.56
N CYS A 169 10.19 -12.80 10.07
CA CYS A 169 9.45 -14.04 9.95
C CYS A 169 9.32 -14.39 8.47
N VAL A 170 9.67 -15.63 8.13
CA VAL A 170 9.52 -16.21 6.79
C VAL A 170 8.55 -17.37 6.89
N PRO A 171 7.28 -17.19 6.48
CA PRO A 171 6.36 -18.31 6.33
C PRO A 171 6.86 -19.24 5.23
N PHE A 172 6.68 -20.54 5.42
CA PHE A 172 6.86 -21.55 4.40
C PHE A 172 5.82 -22.64 4.59
N ARG A 173 5.44 -23.29 3.50
CA ARG A 173 4.39 -24.29 3.53
C ARG A 173 4.95 -25.65 3.95
N LEU A 174 4.30 -26.33 4.88
CA LEU A 174 4.73 -27.64 5.38
C LEU A 174 4.31 -28.80 4.48
N GLU A 175 3.21 -28.63 3.75
CA GLU A 175 2.64 -29.65 2.86
C GLU A 175 2.06 -28.99 1.61
N GLU A 176 1.98 -29.70 0.49
CA GLU A 176 1.36 -29.17 -0.72
C GLU A 176 -0.17 -29.09 -0.58
N LYS A 177 -0.68 -27.97 -0.05
CA LYS A 177 -2.11 -27.68 0.00
C LYS A 177 -2.52 -26.81 -1.20
N GLY A 178 -3.45 -27.32 -2.01
CA GLY A 178 -4.07 -26.55 -3.08
C GLY A 178 -4.87 -25.35 -2.53
N PHE A 179 -5.16 -24.38 -3.38
CA PHE A 179 -6.14 -23.34 -3.03
C PHE A 179 -7.48 -24.01 -2.70
N PRO A 180 -8.23 -23.58 -1.66
CA PRO A 180 -9.43 -24.30 -1.22
C PRO A 180 -10.51 -24.47 -2.29
N LEU A 181 -10.53 -23.61 -3.31
CA LEU A 181 -11.39 -23.75 -4.47
C LEU A 181 -10.65 -24.46 -5.62
N VAL A 182 -11.22 -25.58 -6.09
CA VAL A 182 -10.57 -26.46 -7.08
C VAL A 182 -10.93 -26.14 -8.54
N HIS A 183 -12.07 -25.50 -8.80
CA HIS A 183 -12.53 -25.20 -10.17
C HIS A 183 -12.34 -23.73 -10.51
N GLY A 184 -11.11 -23.38 -10.93
CA GLY A 184 -10.74 -22.04 -11.39
C GLY A 184 -10.60 -21.97 -12.91
N THR A 185 -10.92 -20.81 -13.48
CA THR A 185 -10.62 -20.45 -14.88
C THR A 185 -9.33 -19.63 -14.91
N ARG A 186 -8.26 -20.18 -15.49
CA ARG A 186 -7.01 -19.42 -15.69
C ARG A 186 -7.24 -18.33 -16.74
N ILE A 187 -6.99 -17.08 -16.35
CA ILE A 187 -7.06 -15.92 -17.25
C ILE A 187 -5.68 -15.70 -17.90
N GLN A 188 -4.63 -15.73 -17.08
CA GLN A 188 -3.24 -15.62 -17.48
C GLN A 188 -2.36 -16.40 -16.50
N ASN A 189 -1.09 -16.66 -16.82
CA ASN A 189 -0.15 -17.16 -15.82
C ASN A 189 -0.12 -16.21 -14.61
N GLY A 190 -0.22 -16.76 -13.41
CA GLY A 190 -0.35 -15.97 -12.16
C GLY A 190 -1.75 -15.38 -11.88
N LEU A 191 -2.75 -15.55 -12.77
CA LEU A 191 -4.09 -14.97 -12.60
C LEU A 191 -5.20 -16.00 -12.85
N VAL A 192 -5.92 -16.36 -11.79
CA VAL A 192 -7.00 -17.38 -11.84
C VAL A 192 -8.29 -16.81 -11.25
N TYR A 193 -9.39 -17.02 -11.96
CA TYR A 193 -10.73 -16.62 -11.53
C TYR A 193 -11.52 -17.81 -10.99
N TYR A 194 -12.18 -17.62 -9.84
CA TYR A 194 -13.04 -18.60 -9.20
C TYR A 194 -14.43 -18.02 -8.97
N ARG A 195 -15.41 -18.92 -8.91
CA ARG A 195 -16.76 -18.65 -8.44
C ARG A 195 -17.09 -19.58 -7.29
N ASP A 196 -17.81 -19.05 -6.31
CA ASP A 196 -18.29 -19.84 -5.19
C ASP A 196 -19.69 -19.38 -4.79
N ARG A 197 -20.40 -20.21 -4.03
CA ARG A 197 -21.72 -19.92 -3.50
C ARG A 197 -21.87 -20.53 -2.12
N THR A 198 -22.03 -19.69 -1.10
CA THR A 198 -22.02 -20.11 0.29
C THR A 198 -23.25 -19.62 1.06
N PRO A 199 -23.73 -20.36 2.09
CA PRO A 199 -24.76 -19.87 2.99
C PRO A 199 -24.37 -18.56 3.67
N SER A 200 -25.31 -17.63 3.74
CA SER A 200 -25.12 -16.31 4.35
C SER A 200 -26.47 -15.76 4.85
N GLY A 201 -26.59 -15.49 6.15
CA GLY A 201 -27.88 -15.20 6.78
C GLY A 201 -28.92 -16.28 6.48
N ASN A 202 -30.12 -15.88 6.06
CA ASN A 202 -31.22 -16.79 5.73
C ASN A 202 -31.24 -17.21 4.25
N GLY A 203 -30.10 -17.14 3.54
CA GLY A 203 -30.03 -17.48 2.12
C GLY A 203 -28.60 -17.80 1.67
N MET A 204 -28.34 -17.58 0.38
CA MET A 204 -27.01 -17.81 -0.22
C MET A 204 -26.40 -16.48 -0.66
N SER A 205 -25.07 -16.46 -0.76
CA SER A 205 -24.33 -15.41 -1.46
C SER A 205 -23.49 -15.98 -2.60
N ASP A 206 -23.54 -15.32 -3.75
CA ASP A 206 -22.69 -15.60 -4.91
C ASP A 206 -21.39 -14.78 -4.77
N ILE A 207 -20.25 -15.45 -4.95
CA ILE A 207 -18.91 -14.91 -4.69
C ILE A 207 -18.04 -15.10 -5.93
N HIS A 208 -17.26 -14.06 -6.22
CA HIS A 208 -16.34 -13.95 -7.35
C HIS A 208 -14.96 -13.65 -6.81
N ILE A 209 -13.95 -14.45 -7.16
CA ILE A 209 -12.60 -14.34 -6.61
C ILE A 209 -11.59 -14.31 -7.74
N LEU A 210 -10.73 -13.30 -7.77
CA LEU A 210 -9.48 -13.36 -8.52
C LEU A 210 -8.38 -13.70 -7.54
N LYS A 211 -7.64 -14.77 -7.85
CA LYS A 211 -6.41 -15.15 -7.18
C LYS A 211 -5.25 -14.70 -8.06
N ILE A 212 -4.38 -13.88 -7.50
CA ILE A 212 -3.25 -13.25 -8.17
C ILE A 212 -1.97 -13.70 -7.48
N ASP A 213 -1.00 -14.19 -8.26
CA ASP A 213 0.39 -14.33 -7.83
C ASP A 213 1.07 -12.97 -8.02
N PRO A 214 1.37 -12.23 -6.93
CA PRO A 214 1.96 -10.91 -7.04
C PRO A 214 3.41 -10.94 -7.55
N PHE A 215 4.05 -12.12 -7.59
CA PHE A 215 5.42 -12.29 -8.07
C PHE A 215 5.48 -12.71 -9.55
N ALA A 216 4.32 -12.87 -10.20
CA ALA A 216 4.28 -13.14 -11.62
C ALA A 216 4.88 -11.94 -12.39
N ASP A 217 5.95 -12.20 -13.14
CA ASP A 217 6.72 -11.20 -13.88
C ASP A 217 5.95 -10.55 -15.04
N ASN A 218 4.81 -11.12 -15.39
CA ASN A 218 3.95 -10.74 -16.50
C ASN A 218 2.67 -10.00 -16.07
N LEU A 219 2.51 -9.67 -14.77
CA LEU A 219 1.34 -8.98 -14.23
C LEU A 219 1.73 -7.66 -13.54
N ASP A 220 0.91 -6.62 -13.70
CA ASP A 220 0.99 -5.38 -12.92
C ASP A 220 -0.35 -5.05 -12.26
N LEU A 221 -0.28 -4.39 -11.10
CA LEU A 221 -1.41 -4.03 -10.24
C LEU A 221 -1.50 -2.51 -10.14
N ILE A 222 -2.52 -1.94 -10.78
CA ILE A 222 -2.61 -0.49 -10.98
C ILE A 222 -3.91 0.03 -10.37
N PRO A 223 -3.86 0.85 -9.31
CA PRO A 223 -5.00 1.67 -8.93
C PRO A 223 -5.28 2.69 -10.04
N SER A 224 -6.54 2.80 -10.43
CA SER A 224 -7.00 3.74 -11.46
C SER A 224 -8.04 4.68 -10.88
N LEU A 225 -7.96 5.96 -11.25
CA LEU A 225 -9.05 6.92 -11.10
C LEU A 225 -10.02 6.84 -12.28
N GLY A 226 -11.22 7.38 -12.12
CA GLY A 226 -12.11 7.68 -13.24
C GLY A 226 -11.47 8.62 -14.25
N GLN A 227 -11.85 8.48 -15.52
CA GLN A 227 -11.34 9.34 -16.59
C GLN A 227 -11.53 10.83 -16.24
N GLY A 228 -10.42 11.56 -16.23
CA GLY A 228 -10.36 12.98 -15.89
C GLY A 228 -9.97 13.30 -14.44
N GLY A 229 -9.54 12.30 -13.65
CA GLY A 229 -8.86 12.54 -12.36
C GLY A 229 -9.76 12.42 -11.12
N ILE A 230 -9.37 13.07 -10.02
CA ILE A 230 -10.13 13.04 -8.77
C ILE A 230 -11.54 13.60 -9.01
N SER A 231 -12.52 13.08 -8.28
CA SER A 231 -13.93 13.48 -8.39
C SER A 231 -14.62 13.12 -9.70
N LYS A 232 -13.92 12.54 -10.67
CA LYS A 232 -14.54 11.93 -11.83
C LYS A 232 -14.92 10.49 -11.53
N ARG A 233 -16.03 10.07 -12.15
CA ARG A 233 -16.56 8.71 -11.99
C ARG A 233 -16.65 8.02 -13.33
N GLU A 234 -16.32 6.75 -13.35
CA GLU A 234 -16.32 5.90 -14.54
C GLU A 234 -16.76 4.49 -14.13
N THR A 235 -17.33 3.71 -15.03
CA THR A 235 -17.59 2.29 -14.72
C THR A 235 -16.27 1.53 -14.69
N LEU A 236 -16.17 0.49 -13.86
CA LEU A 236 -14.96 -0.34 -13.80
C LEU A 236 -14.66 -1.00 -15.15
N SER A 237 -15.69 -1.43 -15.88
CA SER A 237 -15.55 -1.98 -17.25
C SER A 237 -14.96 -0.98 -18.26
N SER A 238 -15.27 0.31 -18.11
CA SER A 238 -14.69 1.36 -18.96
C SER A 238 -13.23 1.65 -18.56
N MET A 239 -12.93 1.67 -17.24
CA MET A 239 -11.54 1.75 -16.77
C MET A 239 -10.71 0.58 -17.29
N SER A 240 -11.25 -0.65 -17.23
CA SER A 240 -10.62 -1.85 -17.79
C SER A 240 -10.24 -1.67 -19.25
N LYS A 241 -11.18 -1.22 -20.10
CA LYS A 241 -10.92 -0.97 -21.53
C LYS A 241 -9.82 0.07 -21.73
N ARG A 242 -9.87 1.16 -20.96
CA ARG A 242 -8.92 2.27 -21.06
C ARG A 242 -7.49 1.84 -20.73
N TYR A 243 -7.31 0.93 -19.77
CA TYR A 243 -6.00 0.38 -19.40
C TYR A 243 -5.67 -0.96 -20.08
N LYS A 244 -6.55 -1.49 -20.92
CA LYS A 244 -6.45 -2.85 -21.47
C LYS A 244 -6.23 -3.91 -20.38
N ALA A 245 -6.96 -3.78 -19.28
CA ALA A 245 -6.83 -4.64 -18.12
C ALA A 245 -7.35 -6.05 -18.42
N LEU A 246 -6.65 -7.05 -17.88
CA LEU A 246 -7.09 -8.45 -17.90
C LEU A 246 -8.28 -8.64 -16.97
N ALA A 247 -8.23 -7.98 -15.80
CA ALA A 247 -9.26 -8.02 -14.79
C ALA A 247 -9.17 -6.83 -13.83
N GLY A 248 -10.15 -6.68 -12.94
CA GLY A 248 -10.10 -5.67 -11.89
C GLY A 248 -11.31 -5.72 -10.96
N ILE A 249 -11.22 -4.96 -9.87
CA ILE A 249 -12.30 -4.72 -8.90
C ILE A 249 -12.46 -3.23 -8.62
N ASN A 250 -13.61 -2.82 -8.07
CA ASN A 250 -13.76 -1.48 -7.53
C ASN A 250 -12.82 -1.24 -6.33
N GLY A 251 -12.50 0.04 -6.07
CA GLY A 251 -11.52 0.42 -5.06
C GLY A 251 -12.09 1.07 -3.80
N ALA A 252 -11.44 2.15 -3.38
CA ALA A 252 -11.73 2.96 -2.20
C ALA A 252 -13.11 3.62 -2.23
N TYR A 253 -13.60 3.91 -1.03
CA TYR A 253 -14.76 4.77 -0.82
C TYR A 253 -14.55 6.17 -1.42
N PHE A 254 -15.65 6.82 -1.77
CA PHE A 254 -15.63 8.16 -2.33
C PHE A 254 -16.83 8.99 -1.85
N ALA A 255 -16.65 10.31 -1.76
CA ALA A 255 -17.68 11.25 -1.36
C ALA A 255 -18.71 11.49 -2.50
N ALA A 256 -19.81 12.19 -2.19
CA ALA A 256 -20.88 12.46 -3.16
C ALA A 256 -20.42 13.26 -4.40
N ASN A 257 -19.36 14.07 -4.26
CA ASN A 257 -18.69 14.76 -5.37
C ASN A 257 -17.70 13.87 -6.15
N GLY A 258 -17.39 12.67 -5.64
CA GLY A 258 -16.46 11.71 -6.23
C GLY A 258 -15.04 11.73 -5.65
N SER A 259 -14.71 12.62 -4.71
CA SER A 259 -13.37 12.63 -4.10
C SER A 259 -13.13 11.31 -3.35
N PRO A 260 -11.92 10.72 -3.41
CA PRO A 260 -11.58 9.54 -2.61
C PRO A 260 -11.66 9.88 -1.12
N ILE A 261 -12.00 8.89 -0.30
CA ILE A 261 -12.04 9.03 1.16
C ILE A 261 -10.89 8.20 1.75
N GLY A 262 -9.97 8.88 2.44
CA GLY A 262 -8.76 8.29 3.00
C GLY A 262 -7.60 8.15 2.01
N THR A 263 -6.52 7.50 2.44
CA THR A 263 -5.24 7.43 1.72
C THR A 263 -5.38 6.90 0.29
N LEU A 264 -4.89 7.67 -0.68
CA LEU A 264 -4.73 7.23 -2.06
C LEU A 264 -3.35 7.65 -2.56
N ILE A 265 -2.53 6.67 -2.94
CA ILE A 265 -1.22 6.88 -3.54
C ILE A 265 -1.20 6.15 -4.87
N ILE A 266 -0.83 6.84 -5.96
CA ILE A 266 -0.69 6.23 -7.29
C ILE A 266 0.64 6.70 -7.86
N ASN A 267 1.51 5.74 -8.24
CA ASN A 267 2.85 6.03 -8.75
C ASN A 267 3.61 6.99 -7.83
N LYS A 268 3.66 6.66 -6.53
CA LYS A 268 4.35 7.42 -5.46
C LYS A 268 3.72 8.79 -5.14
N LYS A 269 2.76 9.24 -5.94
CA LYS A 269 2.07 10.51 -5.71
C LYS A 269 0.98 10.37 -4.67
N LEU A 270 1.06 11.14 -3.59
CA LEU A 270 0.01 11.26 -2.59
C LEU A 270 -1.16 12.08 -3.16
N LEU A 271 -2.22 11.38 -3.57
CA LEU A 271 -3.43 11.99 -4.13
C LEU A 271 -4.47 12.34 -3.07
N SER A 272 -4.43 11.67 -1.92
CA SER A 272 -5.31 11.93 -0.78
C SER A 272 -4.65 11.40 0.49
N SER A 273 -4.60 12.21 1.56
CA SER A 273 -3.95 11.84 2.83
C SER A 273 -4.80 10.88 3.69
N SER A 274 -4.21 10.41 4.79
CA SER A 274 -4.90 9.52 5.75
C SER A 274 -6.13 10.19 6.38
N LEU A 275 -7.16 9.39 6.62
CA LEU A 275 -8.39 9.81 7.31
C LEU A 275 -8.74 8.76 8.37
N TYR A 276 -8.91 9.20 9.61
CA TYR A 276 -9.25 8.37 10.78
C TYR A 276 -8.36 7.13 10.97
N LYS A 277 -7.12 7.18 10.47
CA LYS A 277 -6.21 6.02 10.43
C LYS A 277 -6.89 4.77 9.89
N ARG A 278 -7.67 4.89 8.81
CA ARG A 278 -8.38 3.76 8.18
C ARG A 278 -7.42 2.73 7.59
N SER A 279 -7.93 1.51 7.42
CA SER A 279 -7.19 0.41 6.81
C SER A 279 -6.88 0.68 5.35
N VAL A 280 -5.64 0.43 4.95
CA VAL A 280 -5.10 0.66 3.61
C VAL A 280 -4.44 -0.61 3.11
N PHE A 281 -4.65 -0.90 1.83
CA PHE A 281 -3.88 -1.88 1.07
C PHE A 281 -2.88 -1.12 0.20
N GLY A 282 -1.63 -1.54 0.19
CA GLY A 282 -0.59 -0.94 -0.61
C GLY A 282 0.35 -1.95 -1.27
N ILE A 283 1.14 -1.45 -2.20
CA ILE A 283 2.20 -2.15 -2.91
C ILE A 283 3.42 -1.25 -2.84
N THR A 284 4.53 -1.76 -2.30
CA THR A 284 5.81 -1.02 -2.25
C THR A 284 6.42 -0.91 -3.65
N GLU A 285 7.45 -0.10 -3.80
CA GLU A 285 8.22 -0.04 -5.06
C GLU A 285 8.78 -1.41 -5.46
N ASP A 286 9.16 -2.22 -4.47
CA ASP A 286 9.68 -3.59 -4.65
C ASP A 286 8.57 -4.66 -4.80
N GLY A 287 7.31 -4.25 -5.00
CA GLY A 287 6.18 -5.16 -5.23
C GLY A 287 5.65 -5.88 -3.98
N ILE A 288 6.08 -5.47 -2.77
CA ILE A 288 5.63 -6.09 -1.53
C ILE A 288 4.22 -5.60 -1.18
N LEU A 289 3.33 -6.55 -0.89
CA LEU A 289 1.97 -6.24 -0.43
C LEU A 289 2.00 -5.72 1.02
N ALA A 290 1.41 -4.55 1.25
CA ALA A 290 1.31 -3.90 2.55
C ALA A 290 -0.15 -3.78 2.99
N PHE A 291 -0.40 -4.05 4.27
CA PHE A 291 -1.70 -3.85 4.93
C PHE A 291 -1.49 -3.12 6.25
N GLY A 292 -2.24 -2.05 6.49
CA GLY A 292 -2.06 -1.28 7.71
C GLY A 292 -2.86 0.02 7.77
N ASN A 293 -2.55 0.86 8.75
CA ASN A 293 -3.24 2.10 9.04
C ASN A 293 -2.23 3.27 8.97
N PRO A 294 -1.82 3.70 7.76
CA PRO A 294 -0.83 4.76 7.60
C PRO A 294 -1.27 6.06 8.26
N ASP A 295 -0.30 6.80 8.81
CA ASP A 295 -0.52 8.12 9.38
C ASP A 295 0.05 9.21 8.47
N PHE A 296 -0.53 10.40 8.54
CA PHE A 296 -0.09 11.56 7.77
C PHE A 296 0.46 12.62 8.71
N SER A 297 1.52 13.30 8.30
CA SER A 297 2.01 14.49 8.97
C SER A 297 2.48 15.51 7.96
N GLY A 298 2.24 16.78 8.25
CA GLY A 298 2.75 17.85 7.42
C GLY A 298 2.90 19.18 8.15
N THR A 299 3.74 20.03 7.59
CA THR A 299 3.97 21.38 8.10
C THR A 299 4.21 22.35 6.95
N LEU A 300 3.53 23.48 7.01
CA LEU A 300 3.81 24.66 6.21
C LEU A 300 4.80 25.53 6.97
N LYS A 301 5.93 25.87 6.33
CA LYS A 301 6.99 26.73 6.90
C LYS A 301 7.17 27.99 6.06
N ALA A 302 7.19 29.15 6.71
CA ALA A 302 7.41 30.44 6.06
C ALA A 302 8.13 31.41 7.02
N GLY A 303 9.45 31.56 6.87
CA GLY A 303 10.27 32.29 7.86
C GLY A 303 10.25 31.56 9.22
N SER A 304 9.90 32.27 10.29
CA SER A 304 9.69 31.69 11.62
C SER A 304 8.29 31.08 11.83
N LEU A 305 7.36 31.26 10.88
CA LEU A 305 6.02 30.71 10.99
C LEU A 305 6.02 29.21 10.62
N SER A 306 5.35 28.42 11.45
CA SER A 306 5.13 26.99 11.26
C SER A 306 3.66 26.69 11.53
N ILE A 307 2.96 26.12 10.55
CA ILE A 307 1.55 25.72 10.67
C ILE A 307 1.44 24.23 10.31
N GLU A 308 0.80 23.44 11.16
CA GLU A 308 0.52 22.03 10.85
C GLU A 308 -0.44 21.91 9.65
N ILE A 309 -0.09 21.04 8.71
CA ILE A 309 -0.95 20.63 7.60
C ILE A 309 -1.73 19.40 8.07
N ASP A 310 -3.05 19.48 8.08
CA ASP A 310 -3.91 18.38 8.55
C ASP A 310 -4.16 17.34 7.45
N ALA A 311 -4.21 17.78 6.20
CA ALA A 311 -4.53 16.88 5.10
C ALA A 311 -4.05 17.38 3.73
N VAL A 312 -4.07 16.45 2.78
CA VAL A 312 -3.93 16.68 1.35
C VAL A 312 -5.19 16.16 0.66
N ASN A 313 -5.85 17.00 -0.14
CA ASN A 313 -7.02 16.65 -0.95
C ASN A 313 -8.14 15.93 -0.17
N GLN A 314 -8.33 16.28 1.10
CA GLN A 314 -9.47 15.88 1.92
C GLN A 314 -10.39 17.10 2.14
N PRO A 315 -11.67 16.90 2.51
CA PRO A 315 -12.53 18.01 2.94
C PRO A 315 -11.92 18.79 4.11
N LEU A 316 -12.22 20.08 4.18
CA LEU A 316 -11.88 20.91 5.33
C LEU A 316 -12.70 20.50 6.56
N SER A 317 -12.11 20.66 7.74
CA SER A 317 -12.79 20.56 9.02
C SER A 317 -12.59 21.83 9.85
N ASP A 318 -13.20 21.89 11.03
CA ASP A 318 -12.96 22.98 11.98
C ASP A 318 -11.47 23.07 12.34
N ASN A 319 -10.94 24.30 12.36
CA ASN A 319 -9.55 24.63 12.69
C ASN A 319 -8.48 23.81 11.92
N SER A 320 -8.68 23.63 10.61
CA SER A 320 -7.79 22.82 9.77
C SER A 320 -7.09 23.65 8.69
N LEU A 321 -5.98 23.13 8.19
CA LEU A 321 -5.24 23.60 7.02
C LEU A 321 -5.03 22.40 6.08
N VAL A 322 -5.54 22.54 4.85
CA VAL A 322 -5.52 21.50 3.83
C VAL A 322 -4.78 21.99 2.59
N VAL A 323 -3.92 21.14 2.04
CA VAL A 323 -3.27 21.36 0.75
C VAL A 323 -4.09 20.71 -0.35
N TYR A 324 -4.48 21.49 -1.35
CA TYR A 324 -5.15 21.03 -2.55
C TYR A 324 -4.20 21.07 -3.75
N THR A 325 -4.02 19.91 -4.39
CA THR A 325 -3.12 19.73 -5.55
C THR A 325 -3.89 19.76 -6.86
N PRO A 326 -3.22 19.94 -8.03
CA PRO A 326 -3.89 20.02 -9.33
C PRO A 326 -4.73 18.79 -9.69
N GLU A 327 -4.46 17.65 -9.06
CA GLU A 327 -5.21 16.41 -9.26
C GLU A 327 -6.60 16.47 -8.66
N TYR A 328 -6.87 17.39 -7.73
CA TYR A 328 -8.17 17.57 -7.06
C TYR A 328 -9.23 18.13 -8.02
N VAL A 329 -10.37 18.57 -7.50
CA VAL A 329 -11.29 19.41 -8.28
C VAL A 329 -10.68 20.80 -8.53
N ASN A 330 -11.14 21.51 -9.55
CA ASN A 330 -10.56 22.78 -9.99
C ASN A 330 -10.51 23.89 -8.90
N ASN A 331 -11.22 23.70 -7.78
CA ASN A 331 -11.31 24.64 -6.68
C ASN A 331 -11.48 23.94 -5.32
N THR A 332 -11.37 24.69 -4.24
CA THR A 332 -11.37 24.20 -2.84
C THR A 332 -12.77 24.07 -2.22
N ALA A 333 -13.82 24.45 -2.97
CA ALA A 333 -15.19 24.71 -2.51
C ALA A 333 -16.07 23.51 -2.09
N ALA A 334 -15.52 22.41 -1.57
CA ALA A 334 -16.36 21.38 -0.95
C ALA A 334 -17.02 21.87 0.35
N ASP A 335 -16.31 22.70 1.11
CA ASP A 335 -16.75 23.46 2.29
C ASP A 335 -16.06 24.83 2.24
N PRO A 336 -16.71 25.97 2.53
CA PRO A 336 -16.12 27.28 2.30
C PRO A 336 -14.94 27.50 3.28
N PRO A 337 -13.69 27.59 2.80
CA PRO A 337 -12.59 27.97 3.67
C PRO A 337 -12.77 29.41 4.15
N GLU A 338 -12.09 29.78 5.23
CA GLU A 338 -12.05 31.18 5.64
C GLU A 338 -11.00 31.94 4.82
N LEU A 339 -9.87 31.27 4.53
CA LEU A 339 -8.77 31.83 3.76
C LEU A 339 -8.12 30.77 2.89
N THR A 340 -7.78 31.13 1.65
CA THR A 340 -6.99 30.30 0.74
C THR A 340 -5.81 31.07 0.19
N ALA A 341 -4.61 30.51 0.33
CA ALA A 341 -3.38 30.99 -0.30
C ALA A 341 -3.05 30.11 -1.53
N VAL A 342 -2.72 30.73 -2.66
CA VAL A 342 -2.30 30.02 -3.88
C VAL A 342 -0.78 30.11 -4.00
N LEU A 343 -0.13 28.97 -4.17
CA LEU A 343 1.32 28.85 -4.27
C LEU A 343 1.71 28.32 -5.65
N VAL A 344 2.68 28.98 -6.28
CA VAL A 344 3.34 28.50 -7.52
C VAL A 344 4.84 28.49 -7.26
N LYS A 345 5.49 27.35 -7.52
CA LYS A 345 6.94 27.15 -7.26
C LYS A 345 7.37 27.60 -5.85
N GLY A 346 6.55 27.29 -4.84
CA GLY A 346 6.81 27.62 -3.44
C GLY A 346 6.65 29.11 -3.07
N LYS A 347 6.07 29.95 -3.92
CA LYS A 347 5.79 31.36 -3.61
C LYS A 347 4.30 31.64 -3.61
N ILE A 348 3.84 32.47 -2.68
CA ILE A 348 2.44 32.92 -2.63
C ILE A 348 2.18 33.89 -3.79
N VAL A 349 1.28 33.50 -4.69
CA VAL A 349 0.86 34.34 -5.84
C VAL A 349 -0.54 34.91 -5.68
N GLY A 350 -1.31 34.42 -4.71
CA GLY A 350 -2.65 34.92 -4.41
C GLY A 350 -3.09 34.57 -3.00
N ILE A 351 -3.90 35.43 -2.40
CA ILE A 351 -4.57 35.20 -1.11
C ILE A 351 -6.03 35.62 -1.30
N TYR A 352 -6.96 34.72 -1.01
CA TYR A 352 -8.38 34.88 -1.27
C TYR A 352 -9.18 34.63 0.00
N GLN A 353 -10.25 35.42 0.20
CA GLN A 353 -11.28 35.06 1.17
C GLN A 353 -12.14 33.97 0.57
N ASN A 354 -12.21 32.82 1.24
CA ASN A 354 -12.82 31.59 0.75
C ASN A 354 -12.06 30.92 -0.41
N ASP A 355 -12.78 30.49 -1.44
CA ASP A 355 -12.30 29.57 -2.47
C ASP A 355 -11.30 30.22 -3.44
N ALA A 356 -10.40 29.39 -3.97
CA ALA A 356 -9.47 29.77 -5.03
C ALA A 356 -9.31 28.64 -6.05
N LEU A 357 -8.94 29.02 -7.28
CA LEU A 357 -8.54 28.05 -8.30
C LEU A 357 -7.20 27.43 -7.94
N ILE A 358 -7.07 26.13 -8.23
CA ILE A 358 -5.80 25.42 -8.11
C ILE A 358 -5.02 25.56 -9.43
N PRO A 359 -3.85 26.22 -9.43
CA PRO A 359 -3.05 26.36 -10.65
C PRO A 359 -2.46 25.00 -11.08
N PRO A 360 -2.36 24.70 -12.39
CA PRO A 360 -1.78 23.43 -12.88
C PRO A 360 -0.35 23.15 -12.42
N ASP A 361 0.44 24.19 -12.18
CA ASP A 361 1.84 24.16 -11.76
C ASP A 361 2.06 24.59 -10.29
N GLY A 362 1.01 24.48 -9.47
CA GLY A 362 1.06 24.89 -8.08
C GLY A 362 0.04 24.18 -7.20
N VAL A 363 -0.29 24.80 -6.07
CA VAL A 363 -1.24 24.27 -5.08
C VAL A 363 -2.05 25.39 -4.46
N ALA A 364 -3.23 25.05 -3.92
CA ALA A 364 -3.99 25.93 -3.04
C ALA A 364 -3.89 25.41 -1.60
N VAL A 365 -3.65 26.29 -0.64
CA VAL A 365 -3.61 26.00 0.79
C VAL A 365 -4.77 26.72 1.43
N SER A 366 -5.77 25.96 1.87
CA SER A 366 -6.99 26.51 2.48
C SER A 366 -6.99 26.24 3.97
N ALA A 367 -7.49 27.18 4.75
CA ALA A 367 -7.57 27.04 6.19
C ALA A 367 -8.86 27.61 6.79
N THR A 368 -9.20 27.11 7.98
CA THR A 368 -10.31 27.55 8.84
C THR A 368 -9.81 27.82 10.26
N GLY A 369 -10.57 28.58 11.06
CA GLY A 369 -10.28 28.83 12.47
C GLY A 369 -8.92 29.51 12.74
N GLU A 370 -8.23 29.06 13.78
CA GLU A 370 -6.93 29.62 14.17
C GLU A 370 -5.88 29.43 13.08
N LYS A 371 -5.93 28.33 12.33
CA LYS A 371 -5.02 28.10 11.20
C LYS A 371 -5.24 29.11 10.07
N ALA A 372 -6.47 29.58 9.83
CA ALA A 372 -6.74 30.69 8.91
C ALA A 372 -6.14 32.02 9.43
N ALA A 373 -6.25 32.29 10.73
CA ALA A 373 -5.65 33.46 11.36
C ALA A 373 -4.10 33.43 11.35
N LEU A 374 -3.49 32.25 11.33
CA LEU A 374 -2.05 32.10 11.12
C LEU A 374 -1.67 32.29 9.63
N LEU A 375 -2.44 31.69 8.72
CA LEU A 375 -2.21 31.79 7.28
C LEU A 375 -2.34 33.24 6.77
N SER A 376 -3.23 34.05 7.37
CA SER A 376 -3.40 35.47 7.03
C SER A 376 -2.20 36.36 7.33
N LYS A 377 -1.23 35.87 8.13
CA LYS A 377 0.03 36.59 8.41
C LYS A 377 1.02 36.53 7.24
N LEU A 378 0.77 35.65 6.26
CA LEU A 378 1.61 35.52 5.08
C LEU A 378 1.31 36.60 4.04
N SER A 379 2.32 36.98 3.26
CA SER A 379 2.21 38.04 2.25
C SER A 379 2.46 37.53 0.84
N LEU A 380 1.91 38.23 -0.16
CA LEU A 380 2.20 37.98 -1.57
C LEU A 380 3.73 38.00 -1.82
N GLY A 381 4.20 37.07 -2.65
CA GLY A 381 5.60 36.88 -2.99
C GLY A 381 6.44 36.14 -1.94
N GLN A 382 5.90 35.90 -0.75
CA GLN A 382 6.62 35.18 0.31
C GLN A 382 6.86 33.72 -0.07
N SER A 383 8.07 33.23 0.22
CA SER A 383 8.43 31.82 0.05
C SER A 383 7.84 30.97 1.16
N VAL A 384 7.27 29.83 0.77
CA VAL A 384 6.63 28.83 1.63
C VAL A 384 7.15 27.45 1.26
N LYS A 385 7.59 26.68 2.26
CA LYS A 385 7.91 25.26 2.12
C LYS A 385 6.76 24.42 2.68
N LEU A 386 6.23 23.53 1.87
CA LEU A 386 5.29 22.49 2.31
C LEU A 386 6.07 21.20 2.52
N ASP A 387 6.05 20.69 3.74
CA ASP A 387 6.82 19.53 4.19
C ASP A 387 5.83 18.51 4.75
N TYR A 388 5.34 17.60 3.91
CA TYR A 388 4.32 16.62 4.29
C TYR A 388 4.58 15.25 3.67
N SER A 389 4.20 14.20 4.39
CA SER A 389 4.39 12.82 3.95
C SER A 389 3.41 11.88 4.65
N ILE A 390 3.26 10.68 4.08
CA ILE A 390 2.76 9.54 4.84
C ILE A 390 3.95 8.99 5.64
N GLN A 391 3.73 8.79 6.93
CA GLN A 391 4.78 8.39 7.85
C GLN A 391 5.31 6.98 7.54
N LYS A 392 6.58 6.76 7.92
CA LYS A 392 7.16 5.41 7.97
C LYS A 392 6.20 4.50 8.75
N PRO A 393 5.92 3.28 8.26
CA PRO A 393 6.64 2.61 7.20
C PRO A 393 6.22 2.83 5.74
N TRP A 394 5.26 3.69 5.49
CA TRP A 394 4.58 3.78 4.21
C TRP A 394 5.27 4.74 3.21
N ASN A 395 6.51 5.13 3.50
CA ASN A 395 7.28 6.08 2.70
C ASN A 395 7.82 5.47 1.38
N ASN A 396 7.96 4.14 1.27
CA ASN A 396 8.37 3.44 0.04
C ASN A 396 7.16 2.80 -0.70
N ILE A 397 5.98 3.41 -0.57
CA ILE A 397 4.76 2.86 -1.15
C ILE A 397 4.55 3.43 -2.56
N LYS A 398 4.59 2.54 -3.57
CA LYS A 398 4.29 2.88 -4.97
C LYS A 398 2.81 3.16 -5.17
N HIS A 399 1.97 2.28 -4.61
CA HIS A 399 0.52 2.33 -4.73
C HIS A 399 -0.13 2.09 -3.38
N ALA A 400 -1.14 2.89 -3.01
CA ALA A 400 -1.93 2.69 -1.82
C ALA A 400 -3.39 3.02 -2.08
N ILE A 401 -4.30 2.22 -1.55
CA ILE A 401 -5.73 2.45 -1.64
C ILE A 401 -6.38 2.22 -0.28
N CYS A 402 -7.06 3.26 0.22
CA CYS A 402 -7.83 3.17 1.44
C CYS A 402 -9.04 2.29 1.24
N GLY A 403 -9.19 1.32 2.13
CA GLY A 403 -10.40 0.55 2.27
C GLY A 403 -10.96 0.78 3.66
N GLY A 404 -11.19 -0.33 4.32
CA GLY A 404 -11.72 -0.41 5.65
C GLY A 404 -13.19 -0.88 5.69
N PRO A 405 -13.60 -1.43 6.82
CA PRO A 405 -12.74 -1.75 7.96
C PRO A 405 -11.80 -2.93 7.70
N ARG A 406 -10.83 -3.12 8.58
CA ARG A 406 -10.06 -4.37 8.65
C ARG A 406 -11.01 -5.55 8.78
N LEU A 407 -10.61 -6.68 8.19
CA LEU A 407 -11.31 -7.96 8.31
C LEU A 407 -10.43 -8.99 9.03
N LEU A 408 -9.18 -9.14 8.58
CA LEU A 408 -8.22 -10.11 9.09
C LEU A 408 -6.87 -9.46 9.39
N ALA A 409 -6.26 -9.85 10.49
CA ALA A 409 -4.86 -9.59 10.80
C ALA A 409 -4.19 -10.86 11.31
N ASP A 410 -3.06 -11.21 10.70
CA ASP A 410 -2.26 -12.38 11.09
C ASP A 410 -3.11 -13.68 11.18
N GLY A 411 -3.98 -13.87 10.19
CA GLY A 411 -4.87 -15.04 10.08
C GLY A 411 -6.09 -15.01 11.01
N GLN A 412 -6.21 -14.01 11.87
CA GLN A 412 -7.30 -13.90 12.84
C GLN A 412 -8.32 -12.84 12.43
N ILE A 413 -9.59 -13.09 12.75
CA ILE A 413 -10.66 -12.11 12.56
C ILE A 413 -10.43 -10.91 13.48
N SER A 414 -10.26 -9.74 12.86
CA SER A 414 -9.90 -8.50 13.55
C SER A 414 -10.65 -7.33 12.89
N ILE A 415 -11.96 -7.24 13.14
CA ILE A 415 -12.82 -6.21 12.55
C ILE A 415 -12.83 -4.97 13.44
N ASN A 416 -12.34 -3.84 12.90
CA ASN A 416 -12.13 -2.59 13.65
C ASN A 416 -12.96 -1.41 13.10
N GLY A 417 -14.17 -1.68 12.62
CA GLY A 417 -14.97 -0.65 11.93
C GLY A 417 -15.47 0.48 12.80
N GLN A 418 -15.57 0.31 14.12
CA GLN A 418 -15.95 1.41 15.01
C GLN A 418 -14.77 2.35 15.25
N GLU A 419 -13.58 1.79 15.44
CA GLU A 419 -12.30 2.49 15.59
C GLU A 419 -11.99 3.31 14.34
N GLU A 420 -12.20 2.71 13.16
CA GLU A 420 -12.02 3.35 11.85
C GLU A 420 -13.18 4.28 11.43
N LYS A 421 -14.11 4.57 12.35
CA LYS A 421 -15.23 5.50 12.17
C LYS A 421 -16.10 5.18 10.96
N PHE A 422 -16.37 3.89 10.72
CA PHE A 422 -17.35 3.49 9.72
C PHE A 422 -18.77 3.60 10.27
N HIS A 423 -19.69 4.00 9.39
CA HIS A 423 -21.11 4.08 9.73
C HIS A 423 -21.65 2.71 10.15
N TYR A 424 -22.57 2.70 11.12
CA TYR A 424 -23.14 1.48 11.70
C TYR A 424 -23.68 0.49 10.66
N SER A 425 -24.32 1.00 9.59
CA SER A 425 -24.83 0.15 8.50
C SER A 425 -23.73 -0.62 7.76
N ILE A 426 -22.53 -0.05 7.60
CA ILE A 426 -21.38 -0.75 7.00
C ILE A 426 -20.89 -1.83 7.95
N VAL A 427 -20.80 -1.50 9.24
CA VAL A 427 -20.23 -2.37 10.29
C VAL A 427 -21.11 -3.59 10.58
N LYS A 428 -22.43 -3.39 10.71
CA LYS A 428 -23.38 -4.45 11.12
C LYS A 428 -24.29 -4.92 9.99
N GLY A 429 -24.43 -4.16 8.93
CA GLY A 429 -25.33 -4.47 7.82
C GLY A 429 -24.84 -5.61 6.93
N ARG A 430 -25.80 -6.22 6.23
CA ARG A 430 -25.55 -7.17 5.16
C ARG A 430 -25.59 -6.46 3.81
N HIS A 431 -24.50 -6.52 3.06
CA HIS A 431 -24.36 -5.82 1.80
C HIS A 431 -23.61 -6.67 0.76
N PRO A 432 -23.70 -6.32 -0.54
CA PRO A 432 -22.64 -6.64 -1.47
C PRO A 432 -21.32 -6.09 -0.94
N ARG A 433 -20.24 -6.86 -1.05
CA ARG A 433 -18.94 -6.53 -0.47
C ARG A 433 -17.86 -6.70 -1.52
N THR A 434 -16.84 -5.85 -1.42
CA THR A 434 -15.57 -6.02 -2.12
C THR A 434 -14.48 -6.07 -1.06
N ALA A 435 -13.52 -6.96 -1.20
CA ALA A 435 -12.39 -7.07 -0.28
C ALA A 435 -11.11 -7.42 -1.03
N VAL A 436 -10.00 -7.05 -0.41
CA VAL A 436 -8.65 -7.43 -0.82
C VAL A 436 -7.96 -8.09 0.36
N GLY A 437 -7.22 -9.17 0.11
CA GLY A 437 -6.44 -9.83 1.15
C GLY A 437 -5.27 -10.62 0.61
N ALA A 438 -4.24 -10.79 1.43
CA ALA A 438 -3.08 -11.62 1.13
C ALA A 438 -3.17 -12.93 1.93
N THR A 439 -2.95 -14.04 1.26
CA THR A 439 -2.86 -15.37 1.88
C THR A 439 -1.52 -15.57 2.59
N PHE A 440 -1.44 -16.60 3.42
CA PHE A 440 -0.16 -17.03 4.00
C PHE A 440 0.87 -17.42 2.93
N ASP A 441 0.42 -17.88 1.76
CA ASP A 441 1.27 -18.24 0.63
C ASP A 441 1.70 -17.05 -0.23
N GLY A 442 1.32 -15.83 0.15
CA GLY A 442 1.64 -14.60 -0.58
C GLY A 442 0.71 -14.30 -1.75
N ASP A 443 -0.19 -15.22 -2.13
CA ASP A 443 -1.20 -14.94 -3.16
C ASP A 443 -2.12 -13.79 -2.70
N LEU A 444 -2.37 -12.83 -3.59
CA LEU A 444 -3.33 -11.75 -3.42
C LEU A 444 -4.71 -12.22 -3.88
N LEU A 445 -5.75 -11.96 -3.09
CA LEU A 445 -7.14 -12.23 -3.44
C LEU A 445 -7.91 -10.93 -3.59
N PHE A 446 -8.58 -10.77 -4.73
CA PHE A 446 -9.68 -9.84 -4.90
C PHE A 446 -10.99 -10.60 -4.80
N VAL A 447 -11.84 -10.21 -3.85
CA VAL A 447 -13.11 -10.92 -3.58
C VAL A 447 -14.27 -9.96 -3.72
N VAL A 448 -15.25 -10.36 -4.53
CA VAL A 448 -16.51 -9.64 -4.76
C VAL A 448 -17.66 -10.56 -4.38
N VAL A 449 -18.56 -10.05 -3.54
CA VAL A 449 -19.75 -10.74 -3.07
C VAL A 449 -20.97 -9.97 -3.55
N ASP A 450 -21.82 -10.61 -4.35
CA ASP A 450 -23.09 -10.02 -4.79
C ASP A 450 -24.06 -9.90 -3.61
N GLY A 451 -25.05 -9.01 -3.70
CA GLY A 451 -26.04 -8.86 -2.63
C GLY A 451 -27.28 -8.07 -3.03
N ARG A 452 -28.17 -7.86 -2.06
CA ARG A 452 -29.45 -7.12 -2.23
C ARG A 452 -30.37 -7.70 -3.31
N SER A 453 -30.29 -9.00 -3.57
CA SER A 453 -31.20 -9.68 -4.50
C SER A 453 -31.82 -10.93 -3.88
N ALA A 454 -32.84 -11.49 -4.55
CA ALA A 454 -33.40 -12.78 -4.16
C ALA A 454 -32.34 -13.90 -4.26
N ARG A 455 -31.45 -13.79 -5.26
CA ARG A 455 -30.41 -14.77 -5.59
C ARG A 455 -29.20 -14.73 -4.65
N SER A 456 -28.73 -13.52 -4.32
CA SER A 456 -27.58 -13.29 -3.44
C SER A 456 -27.94 -12.30 -2.34
N LYS A 457 -27.76 -12.72 -1.08
CA LYS A 457 -28.09 -11.90 0.09
C LYS A 457 -26.97 -10.91 0.44
N GLY A 458 -25.74 -11.18 0.03
CA GLY A 458 -24.56 -10.44 0.47
C GLY A 458 -24.11 -10.89 1.85
N MET A 459 -23.08 -10.25 2.39
CA MET A 459 -22.45 -10.64 3.65
C MET A 459 -22.37 -9.48 4.65
N THR A 460 -22.44 -9.83 5.93
CA THR A 460 -21.90 -9.03 7.03
C THR A 460 -20.37 -9.07 6.99
N LEU A 461 -19.70 -8.12 7.64
CA LEU A 461 -18.23 -8.14 7.72
C LEU A 461 -17.71 -9.41 8.41
N GLN A 462 -18.42 -9.90 9.42
CA GLN A 462 -18.05 -11.13 10.14
C GLN A 462 -18.08 -12.36 9.23
N GLU A 463 -19.13 -12.52 8.43
CA GLU A 463 -19.24 -13.63 7.47
C GLU A 463 -18.16 -13.53 6.38
N LEU A 464 -17.89 -12.32 5.88
CA LEU A 464 -16.83 -12.10 4.90
C LEU A 464 -15.44 -12.43 5.48
N ALA A 465 -15.14 -11.96 6.69
CA ALA A 465 -13.88 -12.27 7.36
C ALA A 465 -13.71 -13.78 7.60
N ALA A 466 -14.76 -14.46 8.07
CA ALA A 466 -14.74 -15.91 8.25
C ALA A 466 -14.59 -16.66 6.91
N TYR A 467 -15.19 -16.16 5.83
CA TYR A 467 -15.02 -16.73 4.50
C TYR A 467 -13.57 -16.58 3.99
N LEU A 468 -12.99 -15.38 4.12
CA LEU A 468 -11.60 -15.12 3.74
C LEU A 468 -10.62 -15.96 4.59
N GLN A 469 -10.88 -16.12 5.89
CA GLN A 469 -10.08 -16.97 6.77
C GLN A 469 -10.08 -18.43 6.28
N LYS A 470 -11.24 -18.97 5.88
CA LYS A 470 -11.34 -20.31 5.28
C LYS A 470 -10.57 -20.45 3.96
N LEU A 471 -10.38 -19.37 3.23
CA LEU A 471 -9.56 -19.32 2.02
C LEU A 471 -8.04 -19.22 2.31
N GLY A 472 -7.63 -19.22 3.58
CA GLY A 472 -6.23 -19.09 3.99
C GLY A 472 -5.71 -17.65 3.93
N VAL A 473 -6.61 -16.66 3.95
CA VAL A 473 -6.23 -15.25 3.96
C VAL A 473 -5.67 -14.87 5.34
N ARG A 474 -4.50 -14.22 5.33
CA ARG A 474 -3.80 -13.77 6.53
C ARG A 474 -4.12 -12.33 6.88
N HIS A 475 -4.07 -11.44 5.90
CA HIS A 475 -4.40 -10.02 6.06
C HIS A 475 -5.50 -9.66 5.09
N ALA A 476 -6.53 -8.95 5.54
CA ALA A 476 -7.62 -8.53 4.68
C ALA A 476 -8.26 -7.24 5.14
N ILE A 477 -8.69 -6.44 4.18
CA ILE A 477 -9.49 -5.24 4.39
C ILE A 477 -10.71 -5.28 3.47
N ASN A 478 -11.81 -4.70 3.95
CA ASN A 478 -12.96 -4.43 3.11
C ASN A 478 -12.69 -3.19 2.23
N LEU A 479 -13.28 -3.12 1.04
CA LEU A 479 -13.26 -1.97 0.13
C LEU A 479 -14.67 -1.39 -0.04
N ASP A 480 -14.86 -0.39 -0.90
CA ASP A 480 -16.21 0.14 -1.14
C ASP A 480 -17.16 -0.97 -1.62
N GLY A 481 -18.40 -0.93 -1.14
CA GLY A 481 -19.36 -2.02 -1.26
C GLY A 481 -20.68 -1.58 -1.90
N GLY A 482 -21.73 -2.37 -1.67
CA GLY A 482 -23.06 -2.04 -2.16
C GLY A 482 -23.09 -1.97 -3.69
N GLY A 483 -23.69 -0.92 -4.25
CA GLY A 483 -23.78 -0.79 -5.71
C GLY A 483 -22.44 -0.52 -6.41
N SER A 484 -21.39 -0.16 -5.65
CA SER A 484 -20.03 -0.02 -6.19
C SER A 484 -19.36 -1.37 -6.43
N THR A 485 -19.82 -2.43 -5.73
CA THR A 485 -19.26 -3.78 -5.82
C THR A 485 -19.31 -4.30 -7.27
N SER A 486 -18.13 -4.41 -7.86
CA SER A 486 -17.97 -4.86 -9.23
C SER A 486 -16.64 -5.58 -9.42
N MET A 487 -16.67 -6.64 -10.23
CA MET A 487 -15.49 -7.33 -10.76
C MET A 487 -15.61 -7.38 -12.28
N VAL A 488 -14.51 -7.08 -12.97
CA VAL A 488 -14.41 -7.16 -14.42
C VAL A 488 -13.33 -8.15 -14.82
N ILE A 489 -13.56 -8.88 -15.91
CA ILE A 489 -12.59 -9.75 -16.57
C ILE A 489 -12.77 -9.55 -18.07
N ASN A 490 -11.67 -9.26 -18.79
CA ASN A 490 -11.69 -8.95 -20.23
C ASN A 490 -12.80 -7.96 -20.58
N ASP A 491 -12.83 -6.83 -19.87
CA ASP A 491 -13.77 -5.71 -20.05
C ASP A 491 -15.25 -6.01 -19.77
N LYS A 492 -15.58 -7.20 -19.24
CA LYS A 492 -16.94 -7.60 -18.90
C LYS A 492 -17.11 -7.70 -17.40
N THR A 493 -18.16 -7.08 -16.87
CA THR A 493 -18.58 -7.28 -15.48
C THR A 493 -19.04 -8.72 -15.30
N VAL A 494 -18.43 -9.45 -14.36
CA VAL A 494 -18.69 -10.89 -14.16
C VAL A 494 -19.64 -11.18 -12.99
N ASN A 495 -19.81 -10.23 -12.08
CA ASN A 495 -20.76 -10.30 -10.96
C ASN A 495 -22.09 -9.60 -11.32
N ILE A 496 -23.08 -9.63 -10.44
CA ILE A 496 -24.38 -8.97 -10.64
C ILE A 496 -24.45 -7.69 -9.77
N PRO A 497 -24.27 -6.49 -10.37
CA PRO A 497 -24.32 -5.24 -9.63
C PRO A 497 -25.68 -5.02 -8.95
N SER A 498 -25.66 -4.59 -7.69
CA SER A 498 -26.90 -4.47 -6.89
C SER A 498 -27.84 -3.35 -7.32
N ASP A 499 -27.35 -2.38 -8.11
CA ASP A 499 -28.14 -1.25 -8.61
C ASP A 499 -28.86 -1.60 -9.94
N GLY A 500 -28.86 -2.87 -10.35
CA GLY A 500 -29.39 -3.35 -11.63
C GLY A 500 -28.51 -3.05 -12.84
N ARG A 501 -27.47 -2.21 -12.65
CA ARG A 501 -26.41 -1.91 -13.62
C ARG A 501 -25.11 -1.60 -12.89
N GLU A 502 -24.00 -1.68 -13.60
CA GLU A 502 -22.69 -1.27 -13.09
C GLU A 502 -22.71 0.23 -12.71
N ARG A 503 -22.28 0.53 -11.48
CA ARG A 503 -22.20 1.90 -10.98
C ARG A 503 -20.95 2.60 -11.51
N ARG A 504 -21.06 3.90 -11.77
CA ARG A 504 -19.89 4.76 -11.97
C ARG A 504 -19.22 5.01 -10.62
N ILE A 505 -17.97 4.57 -10.48
CA ILE A 505 -17.14 4.66 -9.29
C ILE A 505 -15.99 5.63 -9.52
N SER A 506 -15.42 6.18 -8.44
CA SER A 506 -14.30 7.13 -8.55
C SER A 506 -12.96 6.48 -8.83
N ASN A 507 -12.78 5.22 -8.41
CA ASN A 507 -11.53 4.52 -8.53
C ASN A 507 -11.71 2.98 -8.52
N GLY A 508 -10.72 2.27 -9.04
CA GLY A 508 -10.67 0.81 -9.10
C GLY A 508 -9.23 0.29 -8.98
N ILE A 509 -9.07 -1.02 -8.82
CA ILE A 509 -7.78 -1.69 -8.86
C ILE A 509 -7.80 -2.64 -10.05
N LEU A 510 -6.92 -2.39 -11.01
CA LEU A 510 -6.83 -3.11 -12.28
C LEU A 510 -5.60 -4.03 -12.27
N ILE A 511 -5.71 -5.12 -13.03
CA ILE A 511 -4.62 -6.05 -13.31
C ILE A 511 -4.36 -6.00 -14.81
N THR A 512 -3.16 -5.59 -15.20
CA THR A 512 -2.73 -5.52 -16.61
C THR A 512 -1.66 -6.56 -16.88
N ALA A 513 -1.47 -6.90 -18.16
CA ALA A 513 -0.22 -7.55 -18.57
C ALA A 513 0.92 -6.52 -18.52
N ARG A 514 2.15 -6.97 -18.24
CA ARG A 514 3.37 -6.16 -18.40
C ARG A 514 3.81 -6.08 -19.85
#